data_AF-A0A291DWQ2-F1
#
_entry.id   AF-A0A291DWQ2-F1
#
_cell.length_a   1.000
_cell.length_b   1.000
_cell.length_c   1.000
_cell.angle_alpha   90.00
_cell.angle_beta   90.00
_cell.angle_gamma   90.00
#
_symmetry.space_group_name_H-M   'P 1'
#
loop_
_entity.id
_entity.type
_entity.pdbx_description
1 polymer ?
#
loop_
_entity_poly.entity_id
_entity_poly.type
_entity_poly.pdbx_seq_one_letter_code
_entity_poly.pdbx_strand_id
1 'polypeptide(L)'
;MYKSSGVQAYQQVGLESAVMSASPHQLVVMLFDGALSALVRARLFLEQGQMPQKGEALSKAINIIDNGLKAGLNMDIGGELPGNLANLYDYMVRRLLYANLRNDAEAISEVERLLTNIADAWKQIGPSPSTLQDAI
;
A
#
# COMPACT_ATOMS: atom_id res chain seq x y z
N MET A 1 -9.00 -11.38 30.84
CA MET A 1 -7.98 -10.92 29.86
C MET A 1 -7.96 -11.82 28.61
N TYR A 2 -9.12 -12.16 28.00
CA TYR A 2 -9.22 -13.18 26.93
C TYR A 2 -10.17 -12.75 25.79
N LYS A 3 -10.08 -11.51 25.30
CA LYS A 3 -10.93 -11.03 24.17
C LYS A 3 -10.16 -10.51 22.95
N SER A 4 -8.85 -10.23 23.07
CA SER A 4 -8.05 -9.74 21.94
C SER A 4 -7.55 -10.86 21.02
N SER A 5 -7.22 -12.03 21.58
CA SER A 5 -6.59 -13.14 20.83
C SER A 5 -7.48 -13.70 19.72
N GLY A 6 -8.79 -13.86 19.96
CA GLY A 6 -9.71 -14.37 18.94
C GLY A 6 -9.94 -13.41 17.76
N VAL A 7 -9.98 -12.09 18.01
CA VAL A 7 -10.14 -11.09 16.95
C VAL A 7 -8.86 -10.99 16.10
N GLN A 8 -7.69 -11.04 16.75
CA GLN A 8 -6.40 -11.02 16.05
C GLN A 8 -6.20 -12.28 15.20
N ALA A 9 -6.53 -13.46 15.73
CA ALA A 9 -6.49 -14.72 14.98
C ALA A 9 -7.46 -14.69 13.78
N TYR A 10 -8.65 -14.14 13.95
CA TYR A 10 -9.63 -14.03 12.87
C TYR A 10 -9.18 -13.07 11.76
N GLN A 11 -8.59 -11.92 12.12
CA GLN A 11 -8.00 -10.98 11.16
C GLN A 11 -6.83 -11.62 10.38
N GLN A 12 -5.99 -12.39 11.07
CA GLN A 12 -4.86 -13.08 10.44
C GLN A 12 -5.33 -14.16 9.46
N VAL A 13 -6.24 -15.05 9.89
CA VAL A 13 -6.77 -16.12 9.03
C VAL A 13 -7.53 -15.54 7.84
N GLY A 14 -8.30 -14.46 8.04
CA GLY A 14 -8.99 -13.77 6.96
C GLY A 14 -8.03 -13.17 5.92
N LEU A 15 -6.94 -12.56 6.39
CA LEU A 15 -5.89 -12.01 5.52
C LEU A 15 -5.15 -13.12 4.75
N GLU A 16 -4.73 -14.19 5.43
CA GLU A 16 -4.04 -15.33 4.82
C GLU A 16 -4.92 -16.00 3.75
N SER A 17 -6.20 -16.23 4.06
CA SER A 17 -7.16 -16.82 3.11
C SER A 17 -7.38 -15.93 1.88
N ALA A 18 -7.46 -14.61 2.09
CA ALA A 18 -7.58 -13.64 0.99
C ALA A 18 -6.32 -13.63 0.12
N VAL A 19 -5.12 -13.69 0.71
CA VAL A 19 -3.85 -13.75 -0.03
C VAL A 19 -3.73 -15.05 -0.83
N MET A 20 -4.10 -16.20 -0.25
CA MET A 20 -4.01 -17.51 -0.92
C MET A 20 -4.94 -17.64 -2.12
N SER A 21 -6.05 -16.90 -2.15
CA SER A 21 -7.04 -16.95 -3.22
C SER A 21 -6.94 -15.79 -4.23
N ALA A 22 -6.11 -14.78 -3.93
CA ALA A 22 -5.96 -13.60 -4.75
C ALA A 22 -5.15 -13.88 -6.02
N SER A 23 -5.62 -13.36 -7.15
CA SER A 23 -4.82 -13.26 -8.38
C SER A 23 -3.61 -12.32 -8.18
N PRO A 24 -2.55 -12.42 -9.01
CA PRO A 24 -1.42 -11.49 -8.95
C PRO A 24 -1.83 -10.01 -9.02
N HIS A 25 -2.84 -9.69 -9.83
CA HIS A 25 -3.40 -8.33 -9.91
C HIS A 25 -3.99 -7.89 -8.57
N GLN A 26 -4.78 -8.75 -7.93
CA GLN A 26 -5.40 -8.47 -6.62
C GLN A 26 -4.37 -8.37 -5.50
N LEU A 27 -3.29 -9.15 -5.52
CA LEU A 27 -2.21 -9.02 -4.53
C LEU A 27 -1.59 -7.61 -4.57
N VAL A 28 -1.38 -7.06 -5.77
CA VAL A 28 -0.87 -5.69 -5.93
C VAL A 28 -1.90 -4.66 -5.44
N VAL A 29 -3.20 -4.87 -5.70
CA VAL A 29 -4.27 -4.02 -5.13
C VAL A 29 -4.25 -4.03 -3.61
N MET A 30 -4.09 -5.20 -2.99
CA MET A 30 -4.00 -5.33 -1.53
C MET A 30 -2.77 -4.62 -0.95
N LEU A 31 -1.63 -4.63 -1.67
CA LEU A 31 -0.45 -3.84 -1.28
C LEU A 31 -0.75 -2.33 -1.32
N PHE A 32 -1.38 -1.83 -2.39
CA PHE A 32 -1.78 -0.42 -2.47
C PHE A 32 -2.72 -0.03 -1.33
N ASP A 33 -3.77 -0.80 -1.10
CA ASP A 33 -4.75 -0.51 -0.03
C ASP A 33 -4.09 -0.57 1.36
N GLY A 34 -3.16 -1.53 1.58
CA GLY A 34 -2.39 -1.65 2.81
C GLY A 34 -1.46 -0.46 3.07
N ALA A 35 -0.78 0.04 2.04
CA ALA A 35 0.08 1.22 2.14
C ALA A 35 -0.72 2.49 2.37
N LEU A 36 -1.80 2.71 1.61
CA LEU A 36 -2.68 3.88 1.76
C LEU A 36 -3.33 3.91 3.15
N SER A 37 -3.80 2.78 3.66
CA SER A 37 -4.35 2.68 5.02
C SER A 37 -3.30 3.05 6.08
N ALA A 38 -2.04 2.63 5.90
CA ALA A 38 -0.95 2.98 6.80
C ALA A 38 -0.61 4.48 6.76
N LEU A 39 -0.65 5.12 5.59
CA LEU A 39 -0.44 6.56 5.42
C LEU A 39 -1.53 7.38 6.14
N VAL A 40 -2.81 7.00 5.95
CA VAL A 40 -3.93 7.66 6.65
C VAL A 40 -3.78 7.53 8.16
N ARG A 41 -3.44 6.34 8.68
CA ARG A 41 -3.18 6.13 10.11
C ARG A 41 -2.02 6.97 10.62
N ALA A 42 -0.93 7.05 9.86
CA ALA A 42 0.22 7.86 10.23
C ALA A 42 -0.15 9.35 10.38
N ARG A 43 -0.96 9.89 9.46
CA ARG A 43 -1.46 11.27 9.55
C ARG A 43 -2.34 11.47 10.79
N LEU A 44 -3.29 10.58 11.04
CA LEU A 44 -4.15 10.66 12.23
C LEU A 44 -3.36 10.59 13.54
N PHE A 45 -2.36 9.70 13.62
CA PHE A 45 -1.50 9.61 14.80
C PHE A 45 -0.64 10.85 15.00
N LEU A 46 -0.16 11.45 13.90
CA LEU A 46 0.57 12.72 13.96
C LEU A 46 -0.32 13.85 14.51
N GLU A 47 -1.55 13.99 14.00
CA GLU A 47 -2.54 14.97 14.48
C GLU A 47 -2.87 14.80 15.98
N GLN A 48 -2.88 13.56 16.46
CA GLN A 48 -3.14 13.22 17.86
C GLN A 48 -1.90 13.28 18.76
N GLY A 49 -0.72 13.63 18.22
CA GLY A 49 0.54 13.64 18.96
C GLY A 49 1.11 12.26 19.33
N GLN A 50 0.58 11.19 18.73
CA GLN A 50 0.96 9.80 18.99
C GLN A 50 2.19 9.39 18.17
N MET A 51 3.35 9.94 18.53
CA MET A 51 4.59 9.80 17.76
C MET A 51 5.08 8.35 17.55
N PRO A 52 5.03 7.45 18.56
CA PRO A 52 5.42 6.05 18.35
C PRO A 52 4.53 5.35 17.30
N GLN A 53 3.21 5.49 17.43
CA GLN A 53 2.24 4.89 16.51
C GLN A 53 2.34 5.47 15.09
N LYS A 54 2.60 6.77 14.97
CA LYS A 54 2.95 7.42 13.69
C LYS A 54 4.17 6.76 13.07
N GLY A 55 5.24 6.57 13.84
CA GLY A 55 6.48 5.94 13.36
C GLY A 55 6.25 4.51 12.87
N GLU A 56 5.49 3.71 13.61
CA GLU A 56 5.11 2.35 13.22
C GLU A 56 4.30 2.33 11.91
N ALA A 57 3.30 3.21 11.80
CA ALA A 57 2.46 3.34 10.60
C ALA A 57 3.27 3.75 9.37
N LEU A 58 4.18 4.73 9.49
CA LEU A 58 5.07 5.14 8.41
C LEU A 58 6.05 4.02 8.01
N SER A 59 6.60 3.30 8.99
CA SER A 59 7.49 2.16 8.74
C SER A 59 6.77 1.07 7.96
N LYS A 60 5.50 0.80 8.30
CA LYS A 60 4.65 -0.14 7.55
C LYS A 60 4.42 0.33 6.11
N ALA A 61 4.06 1.59 5.90
CA ALA A 61 3.86 2.14 4.56
C ALA A 61 5.15 2.04 3.71
N ILE A 62 6.30 2.43 4.26
CA ILE A 62 7.60 2.33 3.61
C ILE A 62 7.91 0.88 3.22
N ASN A 63 7.72 -0.07 4.14
CA ASN A 63 7.99 -1.49 3.87
C ASN A 63 7.12 -2.04 2.73
N ILE A 64 5.83 -1.66 2.66
CA ILE A 64 4.94 -2.09 1.58
C ILE A 64 5.37 -1.48 0.24
N ILE A 65 5.77 -0.21 0.23
CA ILE A 65 6.22 0.48 -0.99
C ILE A 65 7.53 -0.12 -1.51
N ASP A 66 8.54 -0.29 -0.64
CA ASP A 66 9.89 -0.71 -1.02
C ASP A 66 10.00 -2.23 -1.22
N ASN A 67 9.57 -3.00 -0.21
CA ASN A 67 9.72 -4.46 -0.22
C ASN A 67 8.51 -5.20 -0.81
N GLY A 68 7.42 -4.50 -1.11
CA GLY A 68 6.24 -5.06 -1.78
C GLY A 68 6.13 -4.59 -3.22
N LEU A 69 5.73 -3.33 -3.41
CA LEU A 69 5.41 -2.78 -4.73
C LEU A 69 6.65 -2.64 -5.62
N LYS A 70 7.72 -2.03 -5.12
CA LYS A 70 8.95 -1.82 -5.89
C LYS A 70 9.67 -3.15 -6.16
N ALA A 71 9.79 -4.01 -5.15
CA ALA A 71 10.38 -5.35 -5.31
C ALA A 71 9.61 -6.24 -6.32
N GLY A 72 8.31 -5.99 -6.50
CA GLY A 72 7.48 -6.69 -7.48
C GLY A 72 7.57 -6.16 -8.91
N LEU A 73 8.36 -5.11 -9.18
CA LEU A 73 8.54 -4.59 -10.54
C LEU A 73 9.35 -5.58 -11.38
N ASN A 74 8.82 -5.94 -12.55
CA ASN A 74 9.57 -6.70 -13.53
C ASN A 74 10.46 -5.76 -14.37
N MET A 75 11.75 -5.74 -14.06
CA MET A 75 12.75 -4.89 -14.70
C MET A 75 13.21 -5.41 -16.07
N ASP A 76 12.85 -6.65 -16.43
CA ASP A 76 13.19 -7.26 -17.72
C ASP A 76 12.22 -6.84 -18.83
N ILE A 77 11.07 -6.24 -18.46
CA ILE A 77 10.15 -5.63 -19.41
C ILE A 77 10.82 -4.38 -19.97
N GLY A 78 11.15 -4.41 -21.27
CA GLY A 78 11.78 -3.28 -21.95
C GLY A 78 10.95 -1.99 -21.87
N GLY A 79 11.62 -0.85 -22.05
CA GLY A 79 11.03 0.48 -21.94
C GLY A 79 11.38 1.19 -20.62
N GLU A 80 10.88 2.41 -20.45
CA GLU A 80 11.27 3.27 -19.32
C GLU A 80 10.35 3.15 -18.11
N LEU A 81 9.19 2.50 -18.26
CA LEU A 81 8.14 2.48 -17.24
C LEU A 81 8.59 1.82 -15.91
N PRO A 82 9.20 0.61 -15.89
CA PRO A 82 9.62 0.00 -14.63
C PRO A 82 10.64 0.88 -13.87
N GLY A 83 11.60 1.47 -14.59
CA GLY A 83 12.58 2.39 -14.02
C GLY A 83 11.95 3.67 -13.46
N ASN A 84 11.01 4.26 -14.18
CA ASN A 84 10.29 5.45 -13.71
C ASN A 84 9.45 5.16 -12.47
N LEU A 85 8.77 4.01 -12.41
CA LEU A 85 8.03 3.58 -11.22
C LEU A 85 8.96 3.31 -10.03
N ALA A 86 10.09 2.63 -10.25
CA ALA A 86 11.08 2.40 -9.19
C ALA A 86 11.60 3.72 -8.60
N ASN A 87 11.93 4.70 -9.45
CA ASN A 87 12.37 6.02 -9.04
C ASN A 87 11.30 6.78 -8.24
N LEU A 88 10.02 6.65 -8.64
CA LEU A 88 8.91 7.26 -7.95
C LEU A 88 8.68 6.63 -6.57
N TYR A 89 8.78 5.31 -6.45
CA TYR A 89 8.73 4.63 -5.16
C TYR A 89 9.91 5.02 -4.25
N ASP A 90 11.13 5.15 -4.80
CA ASP A 90 12.28 5.67 -4.05
C ASP A 90 12.10 7.11 -3.55
N TYR A 91 11.47 7.94 -4.37
CA TYR A 91 11.08 9.28 -3.95
C TYR A 91 10.08 9.24 -2.78
N MET A 92 9.02 8.43 -2.88
CA MET A 92 8.02 8.29 -1.82
C MET A 92 8.65 7.82 -0.51
N VAL A 93 9.51 6.80 -0.53
CA VAL A 93 10.21 6.30 0.66
C VAL A 93 11.02 7.41 1.33
N ARG A 94 11.83 8.15 0.56
CA ARG A 94 12.60 9.29 1.09
C ARG A 94 11.70 10.37 1.67
N ARG A 95 10.56 10.65 1.03
CA ARG A 95 9.58 11.63 1.50
C ARG A 95 8.93 11.21 2.82
N LEU A 96 8.61 9.92 2.99
CA LEU A 96 8.05 9.40 4.25
C LEU A 96 9.08 9.37 5.39
N LEU A 97 10.35 9.08 5.09
CA LEU A 97 11.43 9.20 6.07
C LEU A 97 11.58 10.65 6.55
N TYR A 98 11.54 11.61 5.62
CA TYR A 98 11.52 13.04 5.93
C TYR A 98 10.29 13.40 6.78
N ALA A 99 9.10 12.94 6.39
CA ALA A 99 7.86 13.17 7.11
C ALA A 99 7.95 12.68 8.57
N ASN A 100 8.52 11.49 8.76
CA ASN A 100 8.72 10.93 10.09
C ASN A 100 9.65 11.80 10.95
N LEU A 101 10.81 12.19 10.39
CA LEU A 101 11.82 12.99 11.08
C LEU A 101 11.35 14.40 11.42
N ARG A 102 10.57 15.01 10.52
CA ARG A 102 10.13 16.41 10.62
C ARG A 102 8.71 16.60 11.14
N ASN A 103 7.98 15.51 11.40
CA ASN A 103 6.56 15.56 11.75
C ASN A 103 5.74 16.35 10.70
N ASP A 104 6.05 16.12 9.42
CA ASP A 104 5.47 16.85 8.29
C ASP A 104 4.27 16.08 7.71
N ALA A 105 3.05 16.54 8.02
CA ALA A 105 1.81 15.93 7.56
C ALA A 105 1.56 16.13 6.05
N GLU A 106 2.05 17.23 5.47
CA GLU A 106 1.94 17.52 4.04
C GLU A 106 2.78 16.53 3.24
N ALA A 107 3.97 16.18 3.72
CA ALA A 107 4.80 15.13 3.14
C ALA A 107 4.11 13.75 3.10
N ILE A 108 3.30 13.41 4.11
CA ILE A 108 2.50 12.18 4.13
C ILE A 108 1.40 12.27 3.07
N SER A 109 0.68 13.39 3.03
CA SER A 109 -0.44 13.62 2.10
C SER A 109 0.01 13.68 0.64
N GLU A 110 1.21 14.19 0.38
CA GLU A 110 1.84 14.15 -0.94
C GLU A 110 2.05 12.71 -1.42
N VAL A 111 2.63 11.86 -0.58
CA VAL A 111 2.86 10.44 -0.92
C VAL A 111 1.54 9.69 -1.07
N GLU A 112 0.54 9.97 -0.22
CA GLU A 112 -0.81 9.42 -0.35
C GLU A 112 -1.40 9.74 -1.74
N ARG A 113 -1.34 11.00 -2.18
CA ARG A 113 -1.83 11.40 -3.51
C ARG A 113 -1.09 10.70 -4.65
N LEU A 114 0.24 10.65 -4.59
CA LEU A 114 1.04 9.98 -5.63
C LEU A 114 0.71 8.49 -5.71
N LEU A 115 0.60 7.82 -4.55
CA LEU A 115 0.34 6.39 -4.50
C LEU A 115 -1.09 6.07 -4.95
N THR A 116 -2.08 6.88 -4.57
CA THR A 116 -3.47 6.74 -5.01
C THR A 116 -3.58 6.81 -6.53
N ASN A 117 -2.88 7.74 -7.18
CA ASN A 117 -2.93 7.87 -8.65
C ASN A 117 -2.46 6.56 -9.34
N ILE A 118 -1.38 5.95 -8.85
CA ILE A 118 -0.88 4.68 -9.39
C ILE A 118 -1.85 3.54 -9.07
N ALA A 119 -2.38 3.50 -7.84
CA ALA A 119 -3.33 2.48 -7.41
C ALA A 119 -4.61 2.51 -8.27
N ASP A 120 -5.14 3.71 -8.57
CA ASP A 120 -6.33 3.88 -9.40
C ASP A 120 -6.07 3.45 -10.84
N ALA A 121 -4.91 3.81 -11.41
CA ALA A 121 -4.51 3.35 -12.73
C ALA A 121 -4.38 1.81 -12.78
N TRP A 122 -3.80 1.19 -11.74
CA TRP A 122 -3.69 -0.26 -11.65
C TRP A 122 -5.05 -0.96 -11.50
N LYS A 123 -5.98 -0.37 -10.73
CA LYS A 123 -7.35 -0.91 -10.57
C LYS A 123 -8.11 -0.89 -11.90
N GLN A 124 -7.89 0.10 -12.75
CA GLN A 124 -8.56 0.21 -14.06
C GLN A 124 -8.15 -0.87 -15.07
N ILE A 125 -6.94 -1.44 -14.95
CA ILE A 125 -6.46 -2.50 -15.86
C ILE A 125 -6.78 -3.92 -15.36
N GLY A 126 -7.46 -4.04 -14.22
CA GLY A 126 -7.88 -5.33 -13.68
C GLY A 126 -8.89 -6.03 -14.58
N PRO A 127 -9.03 -7.37 -14.47
CA PRO A 127 -10.08 -8.08 -15.19
C PRO A 127 -11.44 -7.50 -14.82
N SER A 128 -12.14 -6.94 -15.82
CA SER A 128 -13.53 -6.47 -15.64
C SER A 128 -14.43 -7.66 -15.32
N PRO A 129 -15.37 -7.58 -14.38
CA PRO A 129 -16.28 -8.69 -14.04
C PRO A 129 -17.31 -9.01 -15.14
N SER A 130 -17.09 -8.64 -16.40
CA SER A 130 -18.08 -8.67 -17.48
C SER A 130 -17.62 -9.49 -18.69
N THR A 131 -17.74 -10.82 -18.60
CA THR A 131 -17.84 -11.75 -19.75
C THR A 131 -18.69 -12.99 -19.41
N LEU A 132 -19.82 -12.82 -18.72
CA LEU A 132 -20.78 -13.92 -18.45
C LEU A 132 -22.22 -13.64 -18.93
N GLN A 133 -22.46 -12.61 -19.75
CA GLN A 133 -23.82 -12.24 -20.17
C GLN A 133 -24.15 -12.46 -21.66
N ASP A 134 -23.22 -12.96 -22.48
CA ASP A 134 -23.45 -13.20 -23.92
C ASP A 134 -23.58 -14.69 -24.30
N ALA A 135 -24.01 -15.55 -23.38
CA ALA A 135 -24.27 -16.96 -23.66
C ALA A 135 -25.66 -17.39 -23.16
N ILE A 136 -26.72 -16.88 -23.80
CA ILE A 136 -28.05 -17.52 -23.85
C ILE A 136 -28.57 -17.41 -25.28
#